data_AF-A0A1Y3B6I3-F1
#
_entry.id   AF-A0A1Y3B6I3-F1
#
_cell.length_a   1.000
_cell.length_b   1.000
_cell.length_c   1.000
_cell.angle_alpha   90.00
_cell.angle_beta   90.00
_cell.angle_gamma   90.00
#
_symmetry.space_group_name_H-M   'P 1'
#
loop_
_entity.id
_entity.type
_entity.pdbx_description
1 polymer ?
#
loop_
_entity_poly.entity_id
_entity_poly.type
_entity_poly.pdbx_seq_one_letter_code
_entity_poly.pdbx_strand_id
1 'polypeptide(L)'
;EKHLIICQKIKEKKRKLFDAAKQRAENLDKINLVPTEINVIEQNAVSKSKNNVNNKTTNNGGGKKKPTTTKTTTGNNDTMKKQSNWRQQHQEFIRTIRAARGAQQQSGAIPPGFTECPTCQRRFSIKAADRHIEWCAESQHKQRQRQQNVAKNQEALERMKARTKKF
;
A
#
# COMPACT_ATOMS: atom_id res chain seq x y z
N GLU A 1 30.95 -10.04 -22.81
CA GLU A 1 31.58 -11.04 -21.92
C GLU A 1 31.04 -11.05 -20.47
N LYS A 2 31.02 -9.93 -19.74
CA LYS A 2 30.58 -9.86 -18.31
C LYS A 2 29.20 -10.45 -17.98
N HIS A 3 28.23 -10.37 -18.90
CA HIS A 3 26.89 -10.90 -18.69
C HIS A 3 26.85 -12.43 -18.56
N LEU A 4 27.71 -13.15 -19.28
CA LEU A 4 27.74 -14.61 -19.29
C LEU A 4 28.14 -15.17 -17.92
N ILE A 5 29.15 -14.56 -17.29
CA ILE A 5 29.62 -14.90 -15.93
C ILE A 5 28.51 -14.68 -14.89
N ILE A 6 27.76 -13.58 -15.02
CA ILE A 6 26.64 -13.28 -14.11
C ILE A 6 25.50 -14.28 -14.30
N CYS A 7 25.18 -14.61 -15.56
CA CYS A 7 24.14 -15.58 -15.89
C CYS A 7 24.47 -16.97 -15.34
N GLN A 8 25.72 -17.42 -15.49
CA GLN A 8 26.20 -18.68 -14.94
C GLN A 8 26.08 -18.72 -13.41
N LYS A 9 26.54 -17.67 -12.71
CA LYS A 9 26.42 -17.55 -11.24
C LYS A 9 24.97 -17.57 -10.75
N ILE A 10 24.04 -16.96 -11.47
CA ILE A 10 22.61 -16.96 -11.13
C ILE A 10 21.98 -18.35 -11.35
N LYS A 11 22.44 -19.10 -12.37
CA LYS A 11 21.98 -20.47 -12.64
C LYS A 11 22.47 -21.46 -11.57
N GLU A 12 23.72 -21.32 -11.15
CA GLU A 12 24.34 -22.21 -10.14
C GLU A 12 23.84 -21.92 -8.71
N LYS A 13 23.57 -20.64 -8.38
CA LYS A 13 23.15 -20.24 -7.03
C LYS A 13 21.75 -19.64 -7.02
N LYS A 14 20.78 -20.41 -6.52
CA LYS A 14 19.42 -19.91 -6.24
C LYS A 14 19.50 -18.88 -5.09
N ARG A 15 18.99 -17.67 -5.34
CA ARG A 15 18.84 -16.65 -4.27
C ARG A 15 17.91 -17.20 -3.20
N LYS A 16 18.27 -17.01 -1.93
CA LYS A 16 17.37 -17.31 -0.81
C LYS A 16 16.16 -16.37 -0.90
N LEU A 17 14.98 -16.90 -0.59
CA LEU A 17 13.77 -16.07 -0.50
C LEU A 17 13.99 -15.06 0.63
N PHE A 18 13.80 -13.77 0.35
CA PHE A 18 13.89 -12.73 1.36
C PHE A 18 12.66 -12.80 2.27
N ASP A 19 12.89 -13.11 3.55
CA ASP A 19 11.82 -13.14 4.56
C ASP A 19 11.73 -11.77 5.25
N ALA A 20 10.79 -10.96 4.77
CA ALA A 20 10.54 -9.62 5.32
C ALA A 20 10.04 -9.65 6.77
N ALA A 21 9.43 -10.75 7.23
CA ALA A 21 8.98 -10.87 8.62
C ALA A 21 10.17 -11.11 9.55
N LYS A 22 11.08 -12.01 9.16
CA LYS A 22 12.32 -12.27 9.90
C LYS A 22 13.19 -11.01 10.02
N GLN A 23 13.36 -10.27 8.92
CA GLN A 23 14.18 -9.04 8.93
C GLN A 23 13.63 -7.96 9.88
N ARG A 24 12.30 -7.90 10.05
CA ARG A 24 11.66 -6.97 10.99
C ARG A 24 11.84 -7.42 12.45
N ALA A 25 11.72 -8.71 12.74
CA ALA A 25 11.93 -9.25 14.09
C ALA A 25 13.36 -8.99 14.60
N GLU A 26 14.37 -9.27 13.77
CA GLU A 26 15.79 -9.01 14.11
C GLU A 26 16.10 -7.53 14.34
N ASN A 27 15.29 -6.61 13.80
CA ASN A 27 15.46 -5.18 13.98
C ASN A 27 14.96 -4.73 15.36
N LEU A 28 13.90 -5.37 15.88
CA LEU A 28 13.38 -5.11 17.23
C LEU A 28 14.39 -5.54 18.30
N ASP A 29 15.03 -6.69 18.10
CA ASP A 29 16.07 -7.18 19.02
C ASP A 29 17.27 -6.22 19.10
N LYS A 30 17.56 -5.48 18.03
CA LYS A 30 18.64 -4.47 18.00
C LYS A 30 18.25 -3.15 18.65
N ILE A 31 16.96 -2.81 18.71
CA ILE A 31 16.47 -1.59 19.37
C ILE A 31 16.54 -1.75 20.90
N ASN A 32 16.38 -2.97 21.41
CA ASN A 32 16.39 -3.26 22.85
C ASN A 32 17.79 -3.24 23.51
N LEU A 33 18.88 -3.00 22.74
CA LEU A 33 20.25 -2.91 23.27
C LEU A 33 20.80 -1.47 23.36
N VAL A 34 19.98 -0.45 23.10
CA VAL A 34 20.39 0.95 23.30
C VAL A 34 19.84 1.44 24.64
N PRO A 35 20.68 1.77 25.64
CA PRO A 35 20.23 2.46 26.83
C PRO A 35 19.60 3.80 26.45
N THR A 36 18.29 3.92 26.64
CA THR A 36 17.55 5.16 26.41
C THR A 36 17.45 5.92 27.73
N GLU A 37 18.52 6.63 28.11
CA GLU A 37 18.41 7.73 29.08
C GLU A 37 17.74 8.91 28.37
N ILE A 38 16.41 8.85 28.27
CA ILE A 38 15.57 9.98 27.85
C ILE A 38 14.95 10.55 29.12
N ASN A 39 15.48 11.68 29.56
CA ASN A 39 15.00 12.45 30.70
C ASN A 39 13.64 13.08 30.32
N VAL A 40 12.53 12.48 30.78
CA VAL A 40 11.17 12.98 30.54
C VAL A 40 10.87 14.06 31.58
N ILE A 41 10.67 15.30 31.13
CA ILE A 41 10.13 16.37 31.96
C ILE A 41 8.67 16.03 32.30
N GLU A 42 8.44 15.82 33.59
CA GLU A 42 7.20 15.46 34.25
C GLU A 42 6.22 16.64 34.29
N GLN A 43 5.01 16.46 33.75
CA GLN A 43 3.83 17.17 34.22
C GLN A 43 2.71 16.16 34.51
N ASN A 44 2.57 15.87 35.81
CA ASN A 44 1.42 15.22 36.44
C ASN A 44 0.11 15.98 36.11
N ALA A 45 -1.11 15.40 36.05
CA ALA A 45 -1.57 14.11 36.55
C ALA A 45 -2.95 13.72 35.96
N VAL A 46 -3.16 12.40 35.87
CA VAL A 46 -4.40 11.64 36.13
C VAL A 46 -5.55 11.68 35.11
N SER A 47 -5.67 10.57 34.37
CA SER A 47 -6.81 9.66 34.52
C SER A 47 -6.36 8.23 34.20
N LYS A 48 -6.32 7.38 35.24
CA LYS A 48 -6.02 5.95 35.15
C LYS A 48 -7.06 5.27 34.25
N SER A 49 -6.62 4.69 33.13
CA SER A 49 -7.31 3.53 32.56
C SER A 49 -6.29 2.44 32.27
N LYS A 50 -6.38 1.36 33.05
CA LYS A 50 -5.67 0.11 32.82
C LYS A 50 -6.29 -0.56 31.60
N ASN A 51 -5.86 -0.21 30.39
CA ASN A 51 -6.20 -0.98 29.20
C ASN A 51 -5.17 -2.12 29.04
N ASN A 52 -5.43 -3.20 29.78
CA ASN A 52 -4.95 -4.53 29.46
C ASN A 52 -5.61 -4.97 28.14
N VAL A 53 -4.90 -4.85 27.02
CA VAL A 53 -5.33 -5.50 25.77
C VAL A 53 -4.82 -6.94 25.82
N ASN A 54 -5.57 -7.77 26.52
CA ASN A 54 -5.60 -9.20 26.22
C ASN A 54 -6.09 -9.32 24.77
N ASN A 55 -5.21 -9.70 23.84
CA ASN A 55 -5.61 -10.19 22.53
C ASN A 55 -6.38 -11.51 22.74
N LYS A 56 -7.67 -11.36 23.05
CA LYS A 56 -8.61 -12.46 23.02
C LYS A 56 -8.92 -12.76 21.57
N THR A 57 -8.27 -13.79 21.06
CA THR A 57 -8.71 -14.55 19.90
C THR A 57 -10.18 -14.91 20.09
N THR A 58 -11.11 -14.14 19.53
CA THR A 58 -12.49 -14.57 19.38
C THR A 58 -12.66 -15.14 17.99
N ASN A 59 -12.61 -16.46 17.95
CA ASN A 59 -13.25 -17.23 16.91
C ASN A 59 -14.73 -16.84 16.79
N ASN A 60 -15.24 -17.02 15.56
CA ASN A 60 -16.64 -17.00 15.13
C ASN A 60 -17.70 -17.14 16.25
N GLY A 61 -18.71 -16.26 16.21
CA GLY A 61 -19.91 -16.40 17.04
C GLY A 61 -20.93 -15.30 16.75
N GLY A 62 -21.67 -15.43 15.66
CA GLY A 62 -22.86 -14.63 15.41
C GLY A 62 -23.99 -15.04 16.35
N GLY A 63 -24.63 -14.07 16.99
CA GLY A 63 -25.82 -14.27 17.82
C GLY A 63 -27.03 -13.55 17.22
N LYS A 64 -27.87 -14.28 16.47
CA LYS A 64 -29.32 -14.03 16.36
C LYS A 64 -30.06 -15.36 16.21
N LYS A 65 -30.85 -15.69 17.24
CA LYS A 65 -32.13 -16.42 17.29
C LYS A 65 -32.30 -17.75 16.50
N LYS A 66 -32.67 -18.81 17.25
CA LYS A 66 -33.21 -20.15 16.87
C LYS A 66 -34.22 -20.10 15.68
N PRO A 67 -34.39 -21.16 14.84
CA PRO A 67 -34.91 -22.48 15.27
C PRO A 67 -34.25 -23.76 14.69
N THR A 68 -34.26 -24.80 15.53
CA THR A 68 -34.39 -26.28 15.38
C THR A 68 -33.96 -27.10 14.13
N THR A 69 -33.22 -28.20 14.42
CA THR A 69 -33.12 -29.53 13.74
C THR A 69 -32.58 -29.59 12.30
N THR A 70 -31.44 -30.21 11.99
CA THR A 70 -31.18 -31.66 12.03
C THR A 70 -29.67 -31.96 11.87
N LYS A 71 -29.23 -33.14 12.32
CA LYS A 71 -27.86 -33.67 12.19
C LYS A 71 -27.63 -34.28 10.79
N THR A 72 -26.43 -34.12 10.23
CA THR A 72 -25.81 -35.07 9.29
C THR A 72 -24.28 -34.97 9.34
N THR A 73 -23.65 -36.09 9.02
CA THR A 73 -22.30 -36.54 9.38
C THR A 73 -21.32 -36.44 8.19
N THR A 74 -20.02 -36.34 8.50
CA THR A 74 -18.85 -36.83 7.71
C THR A 74 -18.35 -36.03 6.48
N GLY A 75 -17.03 -35.72 6.47
CA GLY A 75 -16.25 -35.61 5.21
C GLY A 75 -15.13 -34.55 5.09
N ASN A 76 -13.88 -34.94 5.41
CA ASN A 76 -12.55 -34.61 4.85
C ASN A 76 -12.16 -33.25 4.20
N ASN A 77 -11.03 -32.72 4.71
CA ASN A 77 -9.88 -32.01 4.11
C ASN A 77 -10.05 -31.19 2.81
N ASP A 78 -9.73 -29.88 2.86
CA ASP A 78 -8.74 -29.28 1.95
C ASP A 78 -8.28 -27.87 2.37
N THR A 79 -7.01 -27.58 2.11
CA THR A 79 -6.29 -26.36 2.52
C THR A 79 -6.70 -25.11 1.72
N MET A 80 -7.94 -24.67 1.85
CA MET A 80 -8.34 -23.35 1.37
C MET A 80 -7.82 -22.28 2.35
N LYS A 81 -6.71 -21.62 2.00
CA LYS A 81 -6.27 -20.37 2.65
C LYS A 81 -7.48 -19.42 2.69
N LYS A 82 -8.10 -19.28 3.86
CA LYS A 82 -9.10 -18.23 4.12
C LYS A 82 -8.40 -16.90 3.85
N GLN A 83 -8.70 -16.35 2.68
CA GLN A 83 -8.25 -15.05 2.22
C GLN A 83 -8.48 -14.03 3.34
N SER A 84 -7.38 -13.41 3.79
CA SER A 84 -7.39 -12.48 4.90
C SER A 84 -8.30 -11.31 4.56
N ASN A 85 -9.24 -11.01 5.45
CA ASN A 85 -10.24 -9.97 5.25
C ASN A 85 -9.68 -8.55 5.47
N TRP A 86 -8.37 -8.35 5.25
CA TRP A 86 -7.66 -7.12 5.57
C TRP A 86 -8.25 -5.91 4.82
N ARG A 87 -8.72 -6.10 3.59
CA ARG A 87 -9.35 -5.02 2.82
C ARG A 87 -10.65 -4.55 3.48
N GLN A 88 -11.52 -5.47 3.91
CA GLN A 88 -12.78 -5.06 4.55
C GLN A 88 -12.52 -4.52 5.96
N GLN A 89 -11.62 -5.14 6.73
CA GLN A 89 -11.23 -4.64 8.04
C GLN A 89 -10.59 -3.24 7.96
N HIS A 90 -9.72 -3.01 6.98
CA HIS A 90 -9.14 -1.68 6.72
C HIS A 90 -10.22 -0.68 6.33
N GLN A 91 -11.12 -1.04 5.41
CA GLN A 91 -12.22 -0.16 5.02
C GLN A 91 -13.15 0.18 6.19
N GLU A 92 -13.47 -0.79 7.05
CA GLU A 92 -14.32 -0.59 8.22
C GLU A 92 -13.63 0.28 9.28
N PHE A 93 -12.31 0.10 9.47
CA PHE A 93 -11.51 0.98 10.31
C PHE A 93 -11.51 2.42 9.79
N ILE A 94 -11.25 2.62 8.48
CA ILE A 94 -11.29 3.94 7.85
C ILE A 94 -12.69 4.56 7.96
N ARG A 95 -13.75 3.77 7.77
CA ARG A 95 -15.15 4.20 7.94
C ARG A 95 -15.40 4.66 9.38
N THR A 96 -14.98 3.88 10.37
CA THR A 96 -15.12 4.21 11.79
C THR A 96 -14.38 5.49 12.15
N ILE A 97 -13.11 5.64 11.73
CA ILE A 97 -12.32 6.86 11.96
C ILE A 97 -12.98 8.07 11.30
N ARG A 98 -13.48 7.92 10.07
CA ARG A 98 -14.17 9.01 9.36
C ARG A 98 -15.49 9.38 10.04
N ALA A 99 -16.25 8.41 10.54
CA ALA A 99 -17.47 8.64 11.30
C ALA A 99 -17.19 9.32 12.65
N ALA A 100 -16.15 8.88 13.37
CA ALA A 100 -15.73 9.44 14.65
C ALA A 100 -15.19 10.87 14.52
N ARG A 101 -14.53 11.20 13.40
CA ARG A 101 -14.10 12.56 13.07
C ARG A 101 -15.27 13.48 12.65
N GLY A 102 -16.49 12.96 12.56
CA GLY A 102 -17.63 13.64 11.96
C GLY A 102 -17.42 13.86 10.46
N ALA A 103 -18.49 14.15 9.73
CA ALA A 103 -18.42 14.63 8.34
C ALA A 103 -17.85 16.06 8.24
N GLN A 104 -16.87 16.37 9.09
CA GLN A 104 -16.15 17.61 9.13
C GLN A 104 -15.13 17.60 7.97
N GLN A 105 -15.66 17.73 6.75
CA GLN A 105 -15.01 18.55 5.73
C GLN A 105 -15.02 20.01 6.22
N GLN A 106 -14.41 20.26 7.39
CA GLN A 106 -13.84 21.57 7.57
C GLN A 106 -12.72 21.59 6.55
N SER A 107 -12.98 22.30 5.46
CA SER A 107 -12.01 23.23 4.90
C SER A 107 -11.42 24.00 6.07
N GLY A 108 -10.48 23.38 6.80
CA GLY A 108 -9.55 24.08 7.64
C GLY A 108 -8.97 25.13 6.71
N ALA A 109 -9.24 26.40 7.04
CA ALA A 109 -8.91 27.54 6.19
C ALA A 109 -7.56 27.27 5.54
N ILE A 110 -7.56 27.10 4.21
CA ILE A 110 -6.36 26.76 3.46
C ILE A 110 -5.34 27.82 3.87
N PRO A 111 -4.23 27.45 4.56
CA PRO A 111 -3.24 28.42 4.94
C PRO A 111 -2.85 29.19 3.68
N PRO A 112 -2.96 30.52 3.65
CA PRO A 112 -2.64 31.29 2.46
C PRO A 112 -1.20 30.94 2.03
N GLY A 113 -1.01 30.60 0.75
CA GLY A 113 0.29 30.16 0.22
C GLY A 113 0.30 28.84 -0.57
N PHE A 114 -0.84 28.43 -1.16
CA PHE A 114 -0.85 27.33 -2.13
C PHE A 114 -0.86 27.88 -3.56
N THR A 115 0.06 27.40 -4.39
CA THR A 115 0.16 27.71 -5.82
C THR A 115 -0.35 26.51 -6.62
N GLU A 116 -0.92 26.76 -7.80
CA GLU A 116 -1.42 25.73 -8.69
C GLU A 116 -0.43 25.41 -9.81
N CYS A 117 -0.30 24.12 -10.13
CA CYS A 117 0.52 23.68 -11.26
C CYS A 117 -0.19 23.96 -12.59
N PRO A 118 0.43 24.65 -13.56
CA PRO A 118 -0.19 24.95 -14.85
C PRO A 118 -0.47 23.70 -15.69
N THR A 119 0.29 22.63 -15.48
CA THR A 119 0.21 21.42 -16.30
C THR A 119 -0.85 20.43 -15.80
N CYS A 120 -1.04 20.28 -14.48
CA CYS A 120 -1.98 19.31 -13.91
C CYS A 120 -3.01 19.89 -12.93
N GLN A 121 -2.99 21.21 -12.71
CA GLN A 121 -3.95 21.98 -11.90
C GLN A 121 -4.07 21.54 -10.44
N ARG A 122 -3.14 20.71 -9.96
CA ARG A 122 -3.04 20.38 -8.53
C ARG A 122 -2.45 21.55 -7.76
N ARG A 123 -2.95 21.75 -6.53
CA ARG A 123 -2.52 22.81 -5.60
C ARG A 123 -1.47 22.26 -4.64
N PHE A 124 -0.37 22.99 -4.49
CA PHE A 124 0.74 22.63 -3.61
C PHE A 124 1.16 23.84 -2.78
N SER A 125 1.78 23.61 -1.63
CA SER A 125 2.48 24.70 -0.92
C SER A 125 3.63 25.21 -1.80
N ILE A 126 4.02 26.48 -1.67
CA ILE A 126 5.06 27.11 -2.52
C ILE A 126 6.29 26.22 -2.74
N LYS A 127 6.95 25.74 -1.67
CA LYS A 127 8.14 24.86 -1.77
C LYS A 127 7.89 23.51 -2.46
N ALA A 128 6.65 23.00 -2.38
CA ALA A 128 6.26 21.77 -3.05
C ALA A 128 5.88 22.02 -4.52
N ALA A 129 5.29 23.19 -4.81
CA ALA A 129 4.95 23.62 -6.15
C ALA A 129 6.20 23.73 -7.02
N ASP A 130 7.29 24.33 -6.53
CA ASP A 130 8.54 24.50 -7.29
C ASP A 130 9.05 23.16 -7.85
N ARG A 131 9.24 22.16 -6.98
CA ARG A 131 9.68 20.80 -7.40
C ARG A 131 8.63 20.07 -8.23
N HIS A 132 7.34 20.33 -7.99
CA HIS A 132 6.28 19.69 -8.73
C HIS A 132 6.17 20.22 -10.16
N ILE A 133 6.27 21.53 -10.36
CA ILE A 133 6.05 22.18 -11.66
C ILE A 133 7.08 21.68 -12.68
N GLU A 134 8.37 21.67 -12.30
CA GLU A 134 9.47 21.18 -13.12
C GLU A 134 9.24 19.72 -13.55
N TRP A 135 9.03 18.83 -12.57
CA TRP A 135 8.84 17.41 -12.84
C TRP A 135 7.53 17.13 -13.58
N CYS A 136 6.46 17.85 -13.28
CA CYS A 136 5.15 17.62 -13.88
C CYS A 136 5.14 18.03 -15.36
N ALA A 137 5.76 19.16 -15.71
CA ALA A 137 5.92 19.57 -17.09
C ALA A 137 6.72 18.53 -17.90
N GLU A 138 7.89 18.12 -17.39
CA GLU A 138 8.72 17.11 -18.05
C GLU A 138 8.00 15.76 -18.15
N SER A 139 7.36 15.32 -17.07
CA SER A 139 6.64 14.05 -17.02
C SER A 139 5.51 14.02 -18.04
N GLN A 140 4.70 15.08 -18.14
CA GLN A 140 3.61 15.13 -19.11
C GLN A 140 4.13 15.20 -20.55
N HIS A 141 5.20 15.96 -20.81
CA HIS A 141 5.84 15.96 -22.12
C HIS A 141 6.34 14.55 -22.51
N LYS A 142 7.04 13.86 -21.58
CA LYS A 142 7.53 12.51 -21.79
C LYS A 142 6.41 11.49 -21.98
N GLN A 143 5.29 11.62 -21.25
CA GLN A 143 4.13 10.77 -21.49
C GLN A 143 3.56 10.97 -22.90
N ARG A 144 3.43 12.22 -23.36
CA ARG A 144 2.96 12.54 -24.72
C ARG A 144 3.88 11.95 -25.79
N GLN A 145 5.19 12.10 -25.63
CA GLN A 145 6.18 11.52 -26.57
C GLN A 145 6.11 9.99 -26.61
N ARG A 146 5.94 9.34 -25.44
CA ARG A 146 5.74 7.89 -25.39
C ARG A 146 4.47 7.47 -26.13
N GLN A 147 3.37 8.19 -25.97
CA GLN A 147 2.12 7.92 -26.68
C GLN A 147 2.29 8.09 -28.21
N GLN A 148 2.97 9.14 -28.66
CA GLN A 148 3.27 9.35 -30.07
C GLN A 148 4.14 8.24 -30.66
N ASN A 149 5.15 7.77 -29.91
CA ASN A 149 6.01 6.68 -30.37
C ASN A 149 5.26 5.33 -30.42
N VAL A 150 4.35 5.08 -29.47
CA VAL A 150 3.47 3.90 -29.52
C VAL A 150 2.56 3.96 -30.75
N ALA A 151 1.94 5.10 -31.03
CA ALA A 151 1.09 5.27 -32.20
C ALA A 151 1.85 5.06 -33.51
N LYS A 152 3.04 5.67 -33.66
CA LYS A 152 3.90 5.47 -34.84
C LYS A 152 4.32 4.02 -35.03
N ASN A 153 4.64 3.31 -33.93
CA ASN A 153 5.00 1.90 -33.99
C ASN A 153 3.80 1.03 -34.41
N GLN A 154 2.61 1.33 -33.89
CA GLN A 154 1.36 0.67 -34.28
C GLN A 154 1.04 0.89 -35.75
N GLU A 155 1.15 2.12 -36.26
CA GLU A 155 0.94 2.45 -37.67
C GLU A 155 1.93 1.69 -38.57
N ALA A 156 3.21 1.65 -38.21
CA ALA A 156 4.22 0.88 -38.94
C ALA A 156 3.90 -0.62 -38.95
N LEU A 157 3.44 -1.16 -37.82
CA LEU A 157 3.00 -2.56 -37.72
C LEU A 157 1.79 -2.83 -38.60
N GLU A 158 0.80 -1.95 -38.62
CA GLU A 158 -0.38 -2.05 -39.47
C GLU A 158 -0.02 -2.01 -40.96
N ARG A 159 0.88 -1.11 -41.36
CA ARG A 159 1.40 -1.05 -42.74
C ARG A 159 2.09 -2.35 -43.14
N MET A 160 2.88 -2.94 -42.25
CA MET A 160 3.52 -4.24 -42.50
C MET A 160 2.49 -5.36 -42.61
N LYS A 161 1.50 -5.42 -41.71
CA LYS A 161 0.40 -6.40 -41.76
C LYS A 161 -0.44 -6.29 -43.04
N ALA A 162 -0.72 -5.07 -43.48
CA ALA A 162 -1.48 -4.84 -44.72
C ALA A 162 -0.71 -5.33 -45.97
N ARG A 163 0.63 -5.22 -45.95
CA ARG A 163 1.48 -5.75 -47.02
C ARG A 163 1.48 -7.28 -47.05
N THR A 164 1.49 -7.95 -45.89
CA THR A 164 1.50 -9.41 -45.81
C THR A 164 0.14 -10.06 -46.06
N LYS A 165 -0.98 -9.35 -45.85
CA LYS A 165 -2.35 -9.87 -46.06
C LYS A 165 -2.75 -9.97 -47.55
N LYS A 166 -1.96 -9.40 -48.46
CA LYS A 166 -2.24 -9.40 -49.92
C LYS A 166 -1.72 -10.65 -50.66
N PHE A 167 -1.21 -11.65 -49.95
CA PHE A 167 -0.83 -12.96 -50.46
C PHE A 167 -1.62 -14.02 -49.69
#